data_AF-A0A2L2YZK8-F1
#
_entry.id   AF-A0A2L2YZK8-F1
#
_cell.length_a   1.000
_cell.length_b   1.000
_cell.length_c   1.000
_cell.angle_alpha   90.00
_cell.angle_beta   90.00
_cell.angle_gamma   90.00
#
_symmetry.space_group_name_H-M   'P 1'
#
loop_
_entity.id
_entity.type
_entity.pdbx_description
1 polymer ?
#
loop_
_entity_poly.entity_id
_entity_poly.type
_entity_poly.pdbx_seq_one_letter_code
_entity_poly.pdbx_strand_id
1 'polypeptide(L)'
;RKPEETASGNRSFGFTAIIVILTTILIQTSMGTEVGYAQMLTTYAVKGPLHLTPTTGSYMTSTYWAAFTVARFAGIFLTIKFSHLTILVFDVIVTFLGGLVLLFFATHYDWALWVA
;
A
#
# COMPACT_ATOMS: atom_id res chain seq x y z
N ARG A 1 -10.51 -47.83 7.03
CA ARG A 1 -10.35 -46.62 6.17
C ARG A 1 -10.10 -45.45 7.12
N LYS A 2 -8.89 -44.86 7.07
CA LYS A 2 -8.20 -44.21 8.19
C LYS A 2 -8.76 -42.81 8.54
N PRO A 3 -9.16 -42.54 9.80
CA PRO A 3 -9.50 -41.20 10.27
C PRO A 3 -8.29 -40.24 10.32
N GLU A 4 -7.07 -40.77 10.36
CA GLU A 4 -5.82 -39.98 10.39
C GLU A 4 -5.52 -39.27 9.07
N GLU A 5 -5.93 -39.83 7.94
CA GLU A 5 -5.70 -39.28 6.60
C GLU A 5 -6.61 -38.04 6.36
N THR A 6 -7.83 -38.09 6.90
CA THR A 6 -8.83 -37.00 6.79
C THR A 6 -8.46 -35.80 7.66
N ALA A 7 -7.91 -36.02 8.86
CA ALA A 7 -7.46 -34.95 9.76
C ALA A 7 -6.18 -34.23 9.26
N SER A 8 -5.32 -34.94 8.53
CA SER A 8 -4.17 -34.36 7.83
C SER A 8 -4.60 -33.48 6.66
N GLY A 9 -5.52 -33.98 5.81
CA GLY A 9 -6.06 -33.25 4.67
C GLY A 9 -6.80 -31.97 5.04
N ASN A 10 -7.65 -32.00 6.08
CA ASN A 10 -8.38 -30.82 6.55
C ASN A 10 -7.46 -29.72 7.10
N ARG A 11 -6.36 -30.08 7.78
CA ARG A 11 -5.38 -29.10 8.28
C ARG A 11 -4.62 -28.42 7.15
N SER A 12 -4.26 -29.17 6.10
CA SER A 12 -3.61 -28.62 4.91
C SER A 12 -4.52 -27.67 4.13
N PHE A 13 -5.79 -28.05 3.94
CA PHE A 13 -6.78 -27.20 3.27
C PHE A 13 -7.08 -25.94 4.08
N GLY A 14 -7.30 -26.05 5.40
CA GLY A 14 -7.54 -24.91 6.27
C GLY A 14 -6.38 -23.92 6.28
N PHE A 15 -5.14 -24.40 6.39
CA PHE A 15 -3.94 -23.56 6.33
C PHE A 15 -3.81 -22.86 4.97
N THR A 16 -4.02 -23.59 3.87
CA THR A 16 -3.98 -23.02 2.51
C THR A 16 -5.06 -21.95 2.33
N ALA A 17 -6.28 -22.22 2.78
CA ALA A 17 -7.39 -21.27 2.73
C ALA A 17 -7.07 -19.99 3.51
N ILE A 18 -6.48 -20.11 4.71
CA ILE A 18 -6.04 -18.97 5.51
C ILE A 18 -5.00 -18.13 4.76
N ILE A 19 -3.96 -18.76 4.19
CA ILE A 19 -2.94 -18.04 3.44
C ILE A 19 -3.54 -17.31 2.24
N VAL A 20 -4.43 -17.97 1.49
CA VAL A 20 -5.08 -17.38 0.32
C VAL A 20 -5.90 -16.17 0.74
N ILE A 21 -6.75 -16.30 1.76
CA ILE A 21 -7.58 -15.20 2.27
C ILE A 21 -6.71 -14.02 2.73
N LEU A 22 -5.67 -14.28 3.52
CA LEU A 22 -4.77 -13.24 4.00
C LEU A 22 -4.03 -12.55 2.85
N THR A 23 -3.58 -13.31 1.85
CA THR A 23 -2.90 -12.76 0.67
C THR A 23 -3.85 -11.93 -0.18
N THR A 24 -5.09 -12.38 -0.36
CA THR A 24 -6.13 -11.61 -1.06
C THR A 24 -6.40 -10.29 -0.36
N ILE A 25 -6.58 -10.30 0.96
CA ILE A 25 -6.78 -9.07 1.75
C ILE A 25 -5.57 -8.15 1.59
N LEU A 26 -4.35 -8.68 1.74
CA LEU A 26 -3.12 -7.91 1.63
C LEU A 26 -2.99 -7.23 0.26
N ILE A 27 -3.14 -7.99 -0.84
CA ILE A 27 -3.04 -7.44 -2.20
C ILE A 27 -4.15 -6.45 -2.48
N GLN A 28 -5.39 -6.73 -2.04
CA GLN A 28 -6.51 -5.84 -2.27
C GLN A 28 -6.31 -4.51 -1.54
N THR A 29 -5.83 -4.55 -0.29
CA THR A 29 -5.53 -3.34 0.49
C THR A 29 -4.33 -2.60 -0.09
N SER A 30 -3.23 -3.29 -0.43
CA SER A 30 -2.03 -2.64 -0.96
C SER A 30 -2.30 -2.00 -2.32
N MET A 31 -2.87 -2.74 -3.27
CA MET A 31 -3.16 -2.21 -4.62
C MET A 31 -4.30 -1.19 -4.58
N GLY A 32 -5.29 -1.41 -3.72
CA GLY A 32 -6.42 -0.49 -3.57
C GLY A 32 -6.01 0.85 -3.00
N THR A 33 -5.12 0.87 -2.01
CA THR A 33 -4.57 2.13 -1.47
C THR A 33 -3.61 2.77 -2.46
N GLU A 34 -2.70 2.01 -3.06
CA GLU A 34 -1.72 2.49 -4.05
C GLU A 34 -2.40 3.17 -5.25
N VAL A 35 -3.27 2.43 -5.94
CA VAL A 35 -3.93 2.93 -7.15
C VAL A 35 -5.04 3.92 -6.80
N GLY A 36 -5.80 3.65 -5.74
CA GLY A 36 -6.89 4.52 -5.29
C GLY A 36 -6.40 5.92 -4.92
N TYR A 37 -5.30 6.00 -4.17
CA TYR A 37 -4.66 7.28 -3.84
C TYR A 37 -4.17 7.99 -5.09
N ALA A 38 -3.36 7.32 -5.92
CA ALA A 38 -2.77 7.91 -7.12
C ALA A 38 -3.82 8.49 -8.09
N GLN A 39 -4.94 7.80 -8.27
CA GLN A 39 -6.02 8.23 -9.16
C GLN A 39 -6.78 9.43 -8.61
N MET A 40 -6.92 9.52 -7.28
CA MET A 40 -7.65 10.62 -6.63
C MET A 40 -6.77 11.80 -6.23
N LEU A 41 -5.44 11.66 -6.23
CA LEU A 41 -4.52 12.69 -5.74
C LEU A 41 -4.70 14.05 -6.42
N THR A 42 -4.65 14.11 -7.76
CA THR A 42 -4.93 15.36 -8.50
C THR A 42 -6.34 15.89 -8.22
N THR A 43 -7.33 15.01 -8.13
CA THR A 43 -8.72 15.41 -7.88
C THR A 43 -8.86 16.03 -6.50
N TYR A 44 -8.25 15.44 -5.49
CA TYR A 44 -8.24 15.94 -4.12
C TYR A 44 -7.46 17.25 -4.01
N ALA A 45 -6.30 17.35 -4.65
CA ALA A 45 -5.49 18.58 -4.66
C ALA A 45 -6.26 19.78 -5.24
N VAL A 46 -6.99 19.57 -6.35
CA VAL A 46 -7.66 20.65 -7.10
C VAL A 46 -9.07 20.95 -6.60
N LYS A 47 -9.86 19.91 -6.31
CA LYS A 47 -11.28 20.03 -5.93
C LYS A 47 -11.53 19.86 -4.44
N GLY A 48 -10.52 19.46 -3.68
CA GLY A 48 -10.58 19.36 -2.23
C GLY A 48 -10.32 20.70 -1.55
N PRO A 49 -10.10 20.68 -0.22
CA PRO A 49 -10.01 21.89 0.60
C PRO A 49 -8.91 22.88 0.19
N LEU A 50 -7.81 22.39 -0.37
CA LEU A 50 -6.63 23.19 -0.70
C LEU A 50 -6.75 23.99 -2.01
N HIS A 51 -7.69 23.63 -2.88
CA HIS A 51 -7.95 24.32 -4.17
C HIS A 51 -6.67 24.64 -4.97
N LEU A 52 -5.73 23.69 -5.04
CA LEU A 52 -4.47 23.86 -5.75
C LEU A 52 -4.69 23.92 -7.26
N THR A 53 -3.67 24.40 -7.99
CA THR A 53 -3.74 24.45 -9.45
C THR A 53 -3.72 23.02 -10.06
N PRO A 54 -4.38 22.79 -11.21
CA PRO A 54 -4.30 21.51 -11.91
C PRO A 54 -2.87 21.07 -12.23
N THR A 55 -2.00 22.04 -12.54
CA THR A 55 -0.57 21.80 -12.78
C THR A 55 0.12 21.23 -11.53
N THR A 56 -0.11 21.82 -10.36
CA THR A 56 0.43 21.33 -9.08
C THR A 56 -0.05 19.91 -8.78
N GLY A 57 -1.36 19.64 -8.92
CA GLY A 57 -1.91 18.30 -8.71
C GLY A 57 -1.33 17.25 -9.67
N SER A 58 -1.09 17.62 -10.93
CA SER A 58 -0.40 16.75 -11.89
C SER A 58 1.03 16.46 -11.45
N TYR A 59 1.77 17.45 -10.95
CA TYR A 59 3.14 17.24 -10.47
C TYR A 59 3.19 16.35 -9.23
N MET A 60 2.25 16.49 -8.30
CA MET A 60 2.12 15.59 -7.14
C MET A 60 1.93 14.14 -7.60
N THR A 61 1.02 13.91 -8.54
CA THR A 61 0.76 12.56 -9.08
C THR A 61 1.96 11.99 -9.84
N SER A 62 2.64 12.78 -10.67
CA SER A 62 3.86 12.34 -11.34
C SER A 62 4.98 12.01 -10.36
N THR A 63 5.11 12.81 -9.30
CA THR A 63 6.13 12.59 -8.25
C THR A 63 5.83 11.34 -7.45
N TYR A 64 4.56 11.08 -7.12
CA TYR A 64 4.14 9.83 -6.48
C TYR A 64 4.56 8.61 -7.31
N TRP A 65 4.25 8.56 -8.61
CA TRP A 65 4.63 7.43 -9.46
C TRP A 65 6.14 7.29 -9.64
N ALA A 66 6.87 8.41 -9.70
CA ALA A 66 8.32 8.40 -9.76
C ALA A 66 8.93 7.83 -8.46
N ALA A 67 8.49 8.33 -7.30
CA ALA A 67 8.93 7.86 -5.99
C ALA A 67 8.59 6.38 -5.78
N PHE A 68 7.38 5.97 -6.15
CA PHE A 68 6.95 4.57 -6.09
C PHE A 68 7.85 3.67 -6.96
N THR A 69 8.16 4.10 -8.18
CA THR A 69 9.06 3.35 -9.08
C THR A 69 10.46 3.22 -8.47
N VAL A 70 11.00 4.30 -7.92
CA VAL A 70 12.31 4.30 -7.24
C VAL A 70 12.29 3.38 -6.02
N ALA A 71 11.23 3.42 -5.21
CA ALA A 71 11.07 2.57 -4.04
C ALA A 71 10.99 1.09 -4.42
N ARG A 72 10.27 0.74 -5.49
CA ARG A 72 10.21 -0.62 -6.04
C ARG A 72 11.58 -1.10 -6.50
N PHE A 73 12.33 -0.26 -7.20
CA PHE A 73 13.69 -0.57 -7.63
C PHE A 73 14.63 -0.79 -6.44
N ALA A 74 14.58 0.09 -5.43
CA ALA A 74 15.32 -0.08 -4.18
C ALA A 74 14.92 -1.38 -3.44
N GLY A 75 13.63 -1.72 -3.48
CA GLY A 75 13.08 -2.96 -2.92
C GLY A 75 13.78 -4.22 -3.42
N ILE A 76 14.17 -4.28 -4.69
CA ILE A 76 14.91 -5.41 -5.28
C ILE A 76 16.25 -5.64 -4.57
N PHE A 77 16.94 -4.57 -4.18
CA PHE A 77 18.20 -4.69 -3.44
C PHE A 77 17.96 -4.99 -1.96
N LEU A 78 16.88 -4.45 -1.39
CA LEU A 78 16.50 -4.71 -0.01
C LEU A 78 16.14 -6.19 0.23
N THR A 79 15.49 -6.87 -0.72
CA THR A 79 15.15 -8.30 -0.61
C THR A 79 16.38 -9.22 -0.58
N ILE A 80 17.53 -8.77 -1.08
CA ILE A 80 18.79 -9.52 -0.98
C ILE A 80 19.30 -9.54 0.48
N LYS A 81 19.03 -8.48 1.25
CA LYS A 81 19.59 -8.29 2.60
C LYS A 81 18.59 -8.58 3.72
N PHE A 82 17.31 -8.32 3.50
CA PHE A 82 16.26 -8.40 4.52
C PHE A 82 15.29 -9.55 4.25
N SER A 83 14.70 -10.08 5.32
CA SER A 83 13.68 -11.12 5.20
C SER A 83 12.41 -10.57 4.55
N HIS A 84 11.69 -11.41 3.81
CA HIS A 84 10.41 -11.06 3.17
C HIS A 84 9.39 -10.50 4.19
N LEU A 85 9.34 -11.09 5.40
CA LEU A 85 8.44 -10.61 6.46
C LEU A 85 8.81 -9.21 6.93
N THR A 86 10.11 -8.91 7.10
CA THR A 86 10.58 -7.59 7.49
C THR A 86 10.17 -6.53 6.47
N ILE A 87 10.30 -6.84 5.18
CA ILE A 87 9.94 -5.92 4.09
C ILE A 87 8.43 -5.67 4.08
N LEU A 88 7.60 -6.72 4.23
CA LEU A 88 6.15 -6.58 4.30
C LEU A 88 5.69 -5.77 5.50
N VAL A 89 6.24 -6.02 6.69
CA VAL A 89 5.89 -5.27 7.90
C VAL A 89 6.31 -3.79 7.75
N PHE A 90 7.48 -3.53 7.18
CA PHE A 90 7.94 -2.17 6.91
C PHE A 90 6.99 -1.45 5.94
N ASP A 91 6.59 -2.08 4.84
CA ASP A 91 5.64 -1.54 3.86
C ASP A 91 4.30 -1.15 4.49
N VAL A 92 3.74 -2.04 5.32
CA VAL A 92 2.48 -1.79 6.04
C VAL A 92 2.62 -0.62 7.03
N ILE A 93 3.73 -0.55 7.77
CA ILE A 93 3.97 0.55 8.73
C ILE A 93 4.08 1.89 8.00
N VAL A 94 4.86 1.96 6.92
CA VAL A 94 5.05 3.20 6.15
C VAL A 94 3.74 3.65 5.52
N THR A 95 2.98 2.73 4.92
CA THR A 95 1.66 3.02 4.34
C THR A 95 0.68 3.53 5.40
N PHE A 96 0.69 2.92 6.59
CA PHE A 96 -0.15 3.38 7.70
C PHE A 96 0.22 4.80 8.16
N LEU A 97 1.52 5.09 8.29
CA LEU A 97 2.00 6.42 8.65
C LEU A 97 1.62 7.48 7.59
N GLY A 98 1.77 7.17 6.29
CA GLY A 98 1.30 8.03 5.21
C GLY A 98 -0.21 8.30 5.29
N GLY A 99 -1.00 7.27 5.60
CA GLY A 99 -2.43 7.40 5.88
C GLY A 99 -2.74 8.35 7.04
N LEU A 100 -1.97 8.29 8.13
CA LEU A 100 -2.11 9.24 9.25
C LEU A 100 -1.75 10.67 8.84
N VAL A 101 -0.70 10.85 8.04
CA VAL A 101 -0.33 12.17 7.51
C VAL A 101 -1.48 12.76 6.70
N LEU A 102 -2.09 11.97 5.82
CA LEU A 102 -3.25 12.41 5.04
C LEU A 102 -4.44 12.74 5.95
N LEU A 103 -4.74 11.88 6.92
CA LEU A 103 -5.90 12.03 7.79
C LEU A 103 -5.87 13.34 8.60
N PHE A 104 -4.71 13.73 9.12
CA PHE A 104 -4.58 14.88 10.00
C PHE A 104 -4.19 16.18 9.28
N PHE A 105 -3.46 16.11 8.16
CA PHE A 105 -2.83 17.29 7.57
C PHE A 105 -3.29 17.63 6.15
N ALA A 106 -3.86 16.69 5.38
CA ALA A 106 -4.17 16.92 3.95
C ALA A 106 -5.22 18.02 3.70
N THR A 107 -6.07 18.32 4.68
CA THR A 107 -7.09 19.37 4.57
C THR A 107 -6.52 20.78 4.77
N HIS A 108 -5.39 20.91 5.45
CA HIS A 108 -4.85 22.19 5.90
C HIS A 108 -3.51 22.53 5.24
N TYR A 109 -2.74 21.52 4.85
CA TYR A 109 -1.38 21.70 4.35
C TYR A 109 -1.15 20.91 3.06
N ASP A 110 -0.60 21.60 2.05
CA ASP A 110 -0.27 21.02 0.75
C ASP A 110 0.93 20.07 0.82
N TRP A 111 1.92 20.35 1.66
CA TRP A 111 3.09 19.47 1.88
C TRP A 111 2.68 18.05 2.28
N ALA A 112 1.55 17.87 2.96
CA ALA A 112 1.06 16.56 3.37
C ALA A 112 0.76 15.65 2.17
N LEU A 113 0.29 16.22 1.06
CA LEU A 113 0.04 15.49 -0.19
C LEU A 113 1.33 15.15 -0.95
N TRP A 114 2.44 15.84 -0.67
CA TRP A 114 3.74 15.57 -1.29
C TRP A 114 4.51 14.44 -0.62
N VAL A 115 4.33 14.26 0.70
CA VAL A 115 5.15 13.34 1.50
C VAL A 115 4.43 12.08 1.96
N ALA A 116 3.10 12.06 1.87
CA ALA A 116 2.29 10.88 2.16
C ALA A 116 2.33 9.88 1.00
#